data_AF-A0A953Z3G1-F1
#
_entry.id   AF-A0A953Z3G1-F1
#
_cell.length_a   1.000
_cell.length_b   1.000
_cell.length_c   1.000
_cell.angle_alpha   90.00
_cell.angle_beta   90.00
_cell.angle_gamma   90.00
#
_symmetry.space_group_name_H-M   'P 1'
#
loop_
_entity.id
_entity.type
_entity.pdbx_description
1 polymer ?
#
loop_
_entity_poly.entity_id
_entity_poly.type
_entity_poly.pdbx_seq_one_letter_code
_entity_poly.pdbx_strand_id
1 'polypeptide(L)'
;MPILLSACASAPPAPAHLTLLQRTSQKIPNLGLVLTIGDVTLGQVLTKIDDDAGEPVVLLRSMQPGDVATFRRSGSEFTLGLVKLRNRLFGDDLAEFELGPADRVTSTQIESMLERLAESRLTFVRNGEEFSGERAAAHLRAKLAVANPPVRTANEFLERIATRSASTGRPYTVKIGSDTSTPLARWLRWSSTQR
;
A
#
# COMPACT_ATOMS: atom_id res chain seq x y z
N MET A 1 -11.47 -4.09 41.26
CA MET A 1 -10.21 -3.38 41.00
C MET A 1 -9.65 -3.91 39.68
N PRO A 2 -9.73 -3.19 38.55
CA PRO A 2 -9.08 -3.63 37.32
C PRO A 2 -7.62 -3.18 37.33
N ILE A 3 -6.70 -4.07 36.96
CA ILE A 3 -5.32 -3.71 36.62
C ILE A 3 -5.20 -3.81 35.09
N LEU A 4 -4.83 -2.68 34.49
CA LEU A 4 -4.60 -2.48 33.07
C LEU A 4 -3.30 -3.16 32.59
N LEU A 5 -3.39 -3.69 31.36
CA LEU A 5 -2.38 -3.83 30.30
C LEU A 5 -0.91 -4.11 30.66
N SER A 6 -0.42 -5.22 30.14
CA SER A 6 0.79 -5.22 29.29
C SER A 6 0.67 -6.30 28.23
N ALA A 7 -0.01 -5.98 27.14
CA ALA A 7 0.22 -6.70 25.89
C ALA A 7 1.54 -6.17 25.33
N CYS A 8 2.60 -6.96 25.43
CA CYS A 8 3.78 -6.79 24.59
C CYS A 8 3.30 -6.74 23.13
N ALA A 9 3.29 -5.55 22.54
CA ALA A 9 3.19 -5.40 21.09
C ALA A 9 4.47 -6.01 20.51
N SER A 10 4.43 -7.30 20.18
CA SER A 10 5.45 -7.94 19.35
C SER A 10 5.60 -7.09 18.10
N ALA A 11 6.81 -6.58 17.86
CA ALA A 11 7.09 -5.76 16.70
C ALA A 11 6.55 -6.47 15.44
N PRO A 12 5.76 -5.79 14.59
CA PRO A 12 5.19 -6.44 13.42
C PRO A 12 6.32 -6.93 12.51
N PRO A 13 6.18 -8.15 11.93
CA PRO A 13 7.22 -8.77 11.13
C PRO A 13 7.69 -7.82 10.03
N ALA A 14 9.01 -7.76 9.81
CA ALA A 14 9.60 -6.94 8.78
C ALA A 14 9.00 -7.30 7.40
N PRO A 15 8.81 -6.33 6.49
CA PRO A 15 8.29 -6.61 5.16
C PRO A 15 9.22 -7.59 4.44
N ALA A 16 8.64 -8.72 4.00
CA ALA A 16 9.34 -9.76 3.28
C ALA A 16 9.32 -9.42 1.79
N HIS A 17 10.51 -9.33 1.20
CA HIS A 17 10.65 -9.22 -0.25
C HIS A 17 10.65 -10.65 -0.81
N LEU A 18 9.70 -10.92 -1.71
CA LEU A 18 9.57 -12.23 -2.35
C LEU A 18 9.92 -12.06 -3.83
N THR A 19 10.71 -12.98 -4.38
CA THR A 19 11.07 -12.98 -5.79
C THR A 19 10.79 -14.36 -6.34
N LEU A 20 9.80 -14.44 -7.21
CA LEU A 20 9.35 -15.70 -7.79
C LEU A 20 9.57 -15.68 -9.29
N LEU A 21 10.04 -16.81 -9.83
CA LEU A 21 10.04 -17.07 -11.26
C LEU A 21 8.62 -17.43 -11.71
N GLN A 22 8.26 -17.09 -12.94
CA GLN A 22 6.97 -17.45 -13.52
C GLN A 22 6.66 -18.94 -13.37
N ARG A 23 5.38 -19.28 -13.22
CA ARG A 23 4.90 -20.66 -13.05
C ARG A 23 5.51 -21.39 -11.85
N THR A 24 5.96 -20.67 -10.82
CA THR A 24 6.48 -21.26 -9.59
C THR A 24 5.64 -20.91 -8.37
N SER A 25 5.89 -21.66 -7.31
CA SER A 25 5.32 -21.42 -5.98
C SER A 25 6.44 -21.27 -4.97
N GLN A 26 6.26 -20.36 -4.02
CA GLN A 26 7.20 -20.12 -2.93
C GLN A 26 6.46 -20.09 -1.60
N LYS A 27 6.98 -20.81 -0.60
CA LYS A 27 6.50 -20.70 0.78
C LYS A 27 6.84 -19.32 1.32
N ILE A 28 5.83 -18.66 1.89
CA ILE A 28 5.98 -17.40 2.59
C ILE A 28 6.53 -17.69 3.99
N PRO A 29 7.73 -17.20 4.35
CA PRO A 29 8.33 -17.44 5.65
C PRO A 29 7.40 -16.99 6.79
N ASN A 30 7.33 -17.80 7.85
CA ASN A 30 6.64 -17.49 9.12
C ASN A 30 5.12 -17.25 9.04
N LEU A 31 4.47 -17.53 7.90
CA LEU A 31 3.01 -17.38 7.76
C LEU A 31 2.27 -18.69 7.43
N GLY A 32 3.01 -19.75 7.06
CA GLY A 32 2.41 -21.02 6.65
C GLY A 32 1.55 -20.85 5.39
N LEU A 33 1.96 -19.97 4.49
CA LEU A 33 1.26 -19.67 3.23
C LEU A 33 2.16 -20.01 2.05
N VAL A 34 1.55 -20.29 0.91
CA VAL A 34 2.23 -20.55 -0.36
C VAL A 34 1.76 -19.53 -1.38
N LEU A 35 2.68 -18.69 -1.85
CA LEU A 35 2.45 -17.79 -2.97
C LEU A 35 2.71 -18.55 -4.27
N THR A 36 1.72 -18.60 -5.15
CA THR A 36 1.83 -19.20 -6.48
C THR A 36 1.65 -18.13 -7.53
N ILE A 37 2.54 -18.10 -8.52
CA ILE A 37 2.42 -17.21 -9.68
C ILE A 37 2.34 -18.00 -10.98
N GLY A 38 1.53 -17.50 -11.90
CA GLY A 38 1.38 -18.05 -13.24
C GLY A 38 2.37 -17.44 -14.23
N ASP A 39 1.94 -17.34 -15.48
CA ASP A 39 2.69 -16.69 -16.55
C ASP A 39 2.82 -15.19 -16.30
N VAL A 40 4.04 -14.67 -16.50
CA VAL A 40 4.30 -13.23 -16.53
C VAL A 40 4.23 -12.80 -17.99
N THR A 41 3.11 -12.19 -18.39
CA THR A 41 2.89 -11.76 -19.78
C THR A 41 2.28 -10.38 -19.80
N LEU A 42 2.65 -9.55 -20.79
CA LEU A 42 2.03 -8.23 -21.01
C LEU A 42 1.96 -7.32 -19.77
N GLY A 43 2.99 -7.35 -18.91
CA GLY A 43 3.05 -6.49 -17.72
C GLY A 43 2.10 -6.90 -16.59
N GLN A 44 1.58 -8.13 -16.62
CA GLN A 44 0.73 -8.69 -15.58
C GLN A 44 1.15 -10.12 -15.22
N VAL A 45 0.70 -10.59 -14.05
CA VAL A 45 0.92 -11.97 -13.58
C VAL A 45 -0.30 -12.47 -12.79
N LEU A 46 -0.70 -13.72 -13.04
CA LEU A 46 -1.70 -14.38 -12.22
C LEU A 46 -1.09 -14.77 -10.87
N THR A 47 -1.76 -14.40 -9.79
CA THR A 47 -1.26 -14.55 -8.42
C THR A 47 -2.32 -15.23 -7.56
N LYS A 48 -1.91 -16.21 -6.76
CA LYS A 48 -2.75 -16.93 -5.80
C LYS A 48 -1.97 -17.15 -4.50
N ILE A 49 -2.65 -17.09 -3.36
CA ILE A 49 -2.07 -17.49 -2.07
C ILE A 49 -2.94 -18.58 -1.47
N ASP A 50 -2.33 -19.72 -1.18
CA ASP A 50 -2.97 -20.83 -0.47
C ASP A 50 -2.37 -20.95 0.94
N ASP A 51 -3.14 -21.49 1.88
CA ASP A 51 -2.60 -21.89 3.19
C ASP A 51 -1.90 -23.26 3.14
N ASP A 52 -1.40 -23.70 4.29
CA ASP A 52 -0.73 -24.98 4.48
C ASP A 52 -1.64 -26.19 4.30
N ALA A 53 -2.96 -26.01 4.40
CA ALA A 53 -3.96 -27.01 4.07
C ALA A 53 -4.35 -27.01 2.57
N GLY A 54 -3.88 -26.02 1.80
CA GLY A 54 -4.18 -25.85 0.38
C GLY A 54 -5.46 -25.05 0.10
N GLU A 55 -6.04 -24.42 1.13
CA GLU A 55 -7.22 -23.57 0.99
C GLU A 55 -6.81 -22.17 0.51
N PRO A 56 -7.53 -21.59 -0.48
CA PRO A 56 -7.15 -20.29 -1.04
C PRO A 56 -7.44 -19.15 -0.05
N VAL A 57 -6.38 -18.48 0.39
CA VAL A 57 -6.43 -17.25 1.21
C VAL A 57 -6.56 -16.01 0.32
N VAL A 58 -5.91 -16.02 -0.83
CA VAL A 58 -6.11 -15.05 -1.92
C VAL A 58 -6.46 -15.84 -3.16
N LEU A 59 -7.69 -15.65 -3.65
CA LEU A 59 -8.14 -16.25 -4.90
C LEU A 59 -7.26 -15.82 -6.07
N LEU A 60 -7.15 -16.70 -7.06
CA LEU A 60 -6.39 -16.44 -8.29
C LEU A 60 -6.85 -15.12 -8.92
N ARG A 61 -5.91 -14.18 -9.09
CA ARG A 61 -6.18 -12.86 -9.65
C ARG A 61 -5.02 -12.36 -10.51
N SER A 62 -5.32 -11.57 -11.53
CA SER A 62 -4.29 -10.85 -12.29
C SER A 62 -3.79 -9.65 -11.48
N MET A 63 -2.48 -9.44 -11.46
CA MET A 63 -1.82 -8.30 -10.80
C MET A 63 -0.82 -7.64 -11.75
N GLN A 64 -0.79 -6.31 -11.73
CA GLN A 64 0.23 -5.47 -12.38
C GLN A 64 1.15 -4.80 -11.32
N PRO A 65 2.34 -4.30 -11.68
CA PRO A 65 3.16 -3.51 -10.77
C PRO A 65 2.35 -2.37 -10.12
N GLY A 66 2.40 -2.27 -8.80
CA GLY A 66 1.59 -1.36 -7.98
C GLY A 66 0.26 -1.95 -7.49
N ASP A 67 -0.12 -3.16 -7.92
CA ASP A 67 -1.30 -3.87 -7.44
C ASP A 67 -1.06 -4.45 -6.05
N VAL A 68 -2.14 -4.52 -5.28
CA VAL A 68 -2.11 -4.98 -3.90
C VAL A 68 -3.21 -6.01 -3.69
N ALA A 69 -2.87 -7.13 -3.09
CA ALA A 69 -3.80 -8.11 -2.58
C ALA A 69 -3.81 -8.08 -1.06
N THR A 70 -4.98 -7.78 -0.49
CA THR A 70 -5.18 -7.76 0.96
C THR A 70 -5.79 -9.07 1.40
N PHE A 71 -5.28 -9.65 2.48
CA PHE A 71 -5.81 -10.88 3.05
C PHE A 71 -5.60 -10.92 4.56
N ARG A 72 -6.32 -11.80 5.26
CA ARG A 72 -6.20 -11.97 6.70
C ARG A 72 -5.51 -13.27 7.04
N ARG A 73 -4.57 -13.23 7.99
CA ARG A 73 -3.93 -14.42 8.57
C ARG A 73 -3.68 -14.20 10.05
N SER A 74 -4.03 -15.20 10.87
CA SER A 74 -3.82 -15.17 12.33
C SER A 74 -4.36 -13.91 13.02
N GLY A 75 -5.52 -13.40 12.57
CA GLY A 75 -6.17 -12.21 13.11
C GLY A 75 -5.59 -10.86 12.65
N SER A 76 -4.50 -10.87 11.87
CA SER A 76 -3.90 -9.67 11.29
C SER A 76 -4.20 -9.55 9.80
N GLU A 77 -4.29 -8.33 9.30
CA GLU A 77 -4.46 -8.04 7.88
C GLU A 77 -3.09 -7.83 7.23
N PHE A 78 -2.86 -8.45 6.08
CA PHE A 78 -1.62 -8.41 5.32
C PHE A 78 -1.88 -7.92 3.91
N THR A 79 -0.87 -7.32 3.31
CA THR A 79 -0.85 -6.90 1.91
C THR A 79 0.29 -7.56 1.18
N LEU A 80 -0.01 -8.22 0.06
CA LEU A 80 0.94 -8.62 -0.97
C LEU A 80 0.89 -7.57 -2.08
N GLY A 81 1.92 -6.73 -2.18
CA GLY A 81 2.11 -5.78 -3.26
C GLY A 81 2.97 -6.37 -4.37
N LEU A 82 2.55 -6.27 -5.63
CA LEU A 82 3.43 -6.56 -6.77
C LEU A 82 4.27 -5.32 -7.04
N VAL A 83 5.58 -5.41 -6.81
CA VAL A 83 6.50 -4.28 -6.96
C VAL A 83 6.92 -4.13 -8.42
N LYS A 84 7.33 -5.25 -9.04
CA LYS A 84 7.91 -5.22 -10.38
C LYS A 84 7.75 -6.56 -11.08
N LEU A 85 7.56 -6.48 -12.39
CA LEU A 85 7.74 -7.62 -13.29
C LEU A 85 8.99 -7.38 -14.12
N ARG A 86 9.84 -8.39 -14.23
CA ARG A 86 10.96 -8.38 -15.18
C ARG A 86 10.70 -9.45 -16.21
N ASN A 87 10.55 -9.01 -17.46
CA ASN A 87 10.44 -9.89 -18.60
C ASN A 87 11.85 -10.08 -19.17
N ARG A 88 12.39 -11.30 -19.12
CA ARG A 88 13.67 -11.64 -19.72
C ARG A 88 13.38 -12.48 -20.95
N LEU A 89 14.03 -12.13 -22.07
CA LEU A 89 13.80 -12.72 -23.39
C LEU A 89 13.81 -14.27 -23.46
N PHE A 90 14.30 -14.96 -22.43
CA PHE A 90 14.24 -16.42 -22.31
C PHE A 90 14.01 -16.84 -20.86
N GLY A 91 12.85 -17.44 -20.57
CA GLY A 91 12.58 -18.36 -19.45
C GLY A 91 12.61 -17.81 -18.01
N ASP A 92 13.25 -16.67 -17.77
CA ASP A 92 13.56 -16.15 -16.43
C ASP A 92 12.60 -15.06 -15.95
N ASP A 93 11.38 -15.00 -16.50
CA ASP A 93 10.43 -13.96 -16.12
C ASP A 93 10.13 -14.06 -14.63
N LEU A 94 10.27 -12.93 -13.94
CA LEU A 94 10.18 -12.89 -12.50
C LEU A 94 9.30 -11.76 -12.02
N ALA A 95 8.64 -12.02 -10.91
CA ALA A 95 7.82 -11.08 -10.19
C ALA A 95 8.42 -10.83 -8.81
N GLU A 96 8.63 -9.55 -8.52
CA GLU A 96 9.07 -9.06 -7.22
C GLU A 96 7.84 -8.60 -6.44
N PHE A 97 7.61 -9.19 -5.27
CA PHE A 97 6.53 -8.81 -4.37
C PHE A 97 7.07 -8.30 -3.04
N GLU A 98 6.29 -7.42 -2.43
CA GLU A 98 6.45 -7.02 -1.03
C GLU A 98 5.27 -7.56 -0.24
N LEU A 99 5.58 -8.37 0.77
CA LEU A 99 4.59 -8.84 1.73
C LEU A 99 4.82 -8.15 3.06
N GLY A 100 3.78 -7.51 3.58
CA GLY A 100 3.81 -6.89 4.89
C GLY A 100 2.44 -6.89 5.54
N PRO A 101 2.35 -6.53 6.82
CA PRO A 101 1.06 -6.22 7.42
C PRO A 101 0.45 -5.02 6.67
N ALA A 102 -0.89 -4.97 6.57
CA ALA A 102 -1.61 -3.98 5.77
C ALA A 102 -1.41 -2.52 6.25
N ASP A 103 -0.91 -2.35 7.46
CA ASP A 103 -0.49 -1.09 8.05
C ASP A 103 0.94 -0.68 7.64
N ARG A 104 1.67 -1.49 6.86
CA ARG A 104 3.02 -1.19 6.35
C ARG A 104 3.05 -1.16 4.83
N VAL A 105 2.36 -0.16 4.32
CA VAL A 105 2.34 0.20 2.90
C VAL A 105 3.75 0.73 2.51
N THR A 106 4.29 0.47 1.31
CA THR A 106 5.70 0.73 0.92
C THR A 106 5.89 2.00 0.08
N SER A 107 7.13 2.35 -0.30
CA SER A 107 7.43 3.56 -1.07
C SER A 107 6.76 3.60 -2.45
N THR A 108 6.64 2.46 -3.13
CA THR A 108 5.95 2.34 -4.42
C THR A 108 4.47 2.68 -4.30
N GLN A 109 3.84 2.29 -3.20
CA GLN A 109 2.44 2.60 -2.92
C GLN A 109 2.22 4.08 -2.56
N ILE A 110 3.19 4.74 -1.89
CA ILE A 110 3.14 6.20 -1.68
C ILE A 110 3.07 6.92 -3.03
N GLU A 111 3.92 6.55 -3.99
CA GLU A 111 3.91 7.19 -5.31
C GLU A 111 2.58 6.94 -6.03
N SER A 112 2.05 5.72 -6.01
CA SER A 112 0.73 5.44 -6.61
C SER A 112 -0.41 6.24 -5.97
N MET A 113 -0.35 6.51 -4.66
CA MET A 113 -1.32 7.38 -3.99
C MET A 113 -1.19 8.83 -4.48
N LEU A 114 0.05 9.30 -4.69
CA LEU A 114 0.34 10.65 -5.16
C LEU A 114 -0.02 10.86 -6.64
N GLU A 115 0.12 9.84 -7.47
CA GLU A 115 -0.35 9.85 -8.87
C GLU A 115 -1.87 9.98 -8.93
N ARG A 116 -2.62 9.14 -8.20
CA ARG A 116 -4.09 9.25 -8.13
C ARG A 116 -4.56 10.59 -7.58
N LEU A 117 -3.82 11.12 -6.60
CA LEU A 117 -4.07 12.45 -6.07
C LEU A 117 -3.90 13.50 -7.18
N ALA A 118 -2.85 13.40 -7.99
CA ALA A 118 -2.59 14.31 -9.09
C ALA A 118 -3.68 14.26 -10.17
N GLU A 119 -4.17 13.06 -10.51
CA GLU A 119 -5.20 12.83 -11.52
C GLU A 119 -6.63 13.17 -11.04
N SER A 120 -6.82 13.34 -9.72
CA SER A 120 -8.13 13.61 -9.14
C SER A 120 -8.66 14.99 -9.56
N ARG A 121 -9.93 15.01 -9.99
CA ARG A 121 -10.68 16.25 -10.26
C ARG A 121 -11.30 16.89 -9.01
N LEU A 122 -11.04 16.31 -7.83
CA LEU A 122 -11.55 16.83 -6.57
C LEU A 122 -10.74 18.03 -6.09
N THR A 123 -11.35 18.84 -5.23
CA THR A 123 -10.70 19.99 -4.62
C THR A 123 -10.09 19.62 -3.29
N PHE A 124 -8.80 19.92 -3.12
CA PHE A 124 -8.04 19.64 -1.91
C PHE A 124 -7.87 20.92 -1.10
N VAL A 125 -8.10 20.86 0.20
CA VAL A 125 -8.03 22.04 1.07
C VAL A 125 -6.87 21.92 2.03
N ARG A 126 -6.01 22.94 2.04
CA ARG A 126 -4.91 23.10 3.00
C ARG A 126 -5.01 24.50 3.60
N ASN A 127 -5.10 24.56 4.93
CA ASN A 127 -5.19 25.81 5.70
C ASN A 127 -6.39 26.71 5.37
N GLY A 128 -7.39 26.22 4.63
CA GLY A 128 -8.54 27.00 4.15
C GLY A 128 -8.40 27.43 2.69
N GLU A 129 -7.25 27.20 2.06
CA GLU A 129 -7.04 27.42 0.63
C GLU A 129 -7.30 26.14 -0.18
N GLU A 130 -7.84 26.32 -1.38
CA GLU A 130 -8.17 25.25 -2.32
C GLU A 130 -7.02 24.99 -3.31
N PHE A 131 -6.77 23.73 -3.60
CA PHE A 131 -5.72 23.25 -4.48
C PHE A 131 -6.26 22.15 -5.40
N SER A 132 -5.76 22.13 -6.64
CA SER A 132 -5.96 21.00 -7.55
C SER A 132 -5.22 19.75 -7.06
N GLY A 133 -5.62 18.59 -7.58
CA GLY A 133 -4.93 17.32 -7.34
C GLY A 133 -3.43 17.40 -7.59
N GLU A 134 -3.02 17.93 -8.74
CA GLU A 134 -1.61 18.11 -9.11
C GLU A 134 -0.82 18.93 -8.08
N ARG A 135 -1.38 20.08 -7.65
CA ARG A 135 -0.74 20.95 -6.66
C ARG A 135 -0.69 20.29 -5.28
N ALA A 136 -1.74 19.56 -4.90
CA ALA A 136 -1.77 18.81 -3.65
C ALA A 136 -0.72 17.69 -3.65
N ALA A 137 -0.59 16.94 -4.74
CA ALA A 137 0.41 15.90 -4.90
C ALA A 137 1.84 16.47 -4.87
N ALA A 138 2.11 17.56 -5.59
CA ALA A 138 3.41 18.23 -5.56
C ALA A 138 3.78 18.70 -4.13
N HIS A 139 2.82 19.24 -3.38
CA HIS A 139 3.01 19.63 -1.99
C HIS A 139 3.37 18.44 -1.09
N LEU A 140 2.68 17.31 -1.23
CA LEU A 140 2.97 16.11 -0.46
C LEU A 140 4.32 15.49 -0.84
N ARG A 141 4.71 15.49 -2.12
CA ARG A 141 6.05 15.06 -2.58
C ARG A 141 7.15 15.91 -1.94
N ALA A 142 7.01 17.24 -1.99
CA ALA A 142 7.96 18.15 -1.37
C ALA A 142 8.06 17.92 0.15
N LYS A 143 6.92 17.77 0.83
CA LYS A 143 6.88 17.50 2.28
C LYS A 143 7.50 16.14 2.64
N LEU A 144 7.31 15.12 1.79
CA LEU A 144 7.90 13.79 1.97
C LEU A 144 9.43 13.83 1.83
N ALA A 145 9.95 14.57 0.84
CA ALA A 145 11.39 14.68 0.57
C ALA A 145 12.18 15.31 1.74
N VAL A 146 11.56 16.22 2.50
CA VAL A 146 12.18 16.90 3.64
C VAL A 146 11.82 16.27 5.00
N ALA A 147 11.12 15.13 5.01
CA ALA A 147 10.67 14.49 6.23
C ALA A 147 11.85 13.95 7.05
N ASN A 148 11.95 14.36 8.32
CA ASN A 148 12.92 13.86 9.27
C ASN A 148 12.22 13.39 10.56
N PRO A 149 12.37 12.12 10.99
CA PRO A 149 13.06 11.02 10.30
C PRO A 149 12.38 10.66 8.95
N PRO A 150 13.14 10.09 8.00
CA PRO A 150 12.63 9.69 6.69
C PRO A 150 11.41 8.78 6.80
N VAL A 151 10.38 9.09 6.02
CA VAL A 151 9.17 8.25 5.91
C VAL A 151 9.43 7.19 4.85
N ARG A 152 9.32 5.91 5.24
CA ARG A 152 9.56 4.78 4.33
C ARG A 152 8.31 3.96 4.06
N THR A 153 7.25 4.22 4.81
CA THR A 153 6.00 3.48 4.69
C THR A 153 4.83 4.42 4.38
N ALA A 154 3.85 3.95 3.63
CA ALA A 154 2.69 4.78 3.34
C ALA A 154 1.79 4.98 4.56
N ASN A 155 1.83 4.13 5.59
CA ASN A 155 1.10 4.46 6.82
C ASN A 155 1.75 5.62 7.57
N GLU A 156 3.09 5.65 7.66
CA GLU A 156 3.80 6.84 8.15
C GLU A 156 3.53 8.06 7.26
N PHE A 157 3.45 7.90 5.94
CA PHE A 157 3.06 8.97 5.03
C PHE A 157 1.64 9.47 5.34
N LEU A 158 0.67 8.57 5.48
CA LEU A 158 -0.72 8.91 5.77
C LEU A 158 -0.83 9.60 7.14
N GLU A 159 -0.12 9.13 8.16
CA GLU A 159 -0.20 9.65 9.52
C GLU A 159 0.62 10.92 9.76
N ARG A 160 1.79 11.06 9.13
CA ARG A 160 2.74 12.18 9.39
C ARG A 160 2.73 13.23 8.28
N ILE A 161 2.54 12.81 7.03
CA ILE A 161 2.68 13.69 5.86
C ILE A 161 1.31 14.18 5.38
N ALA A 162 0.36 13.28 5.16
CA ALA A 162 -0.93 13.58 4.54
C ALA A 162 -2.06 13.95 5.51
N THR A 163 -1.79 14.06 6.82
CA THR A 163 -2.78 14.40 7.84
C THR A 163 -3.02 15.90 7.99
N ARG A 164 -1.95 16.68 8.19
CA ARG A 164 -2.05 18.09 8.58
C ARG A 164 -0.83 18.92 8.19
N SER A 165 -1.01 20.23 8.16
CA SER A 165 0.08 21.19 8.01
C SER A 165 0.95 21.19 9.26
N ALA A 166 2.27 21.09 9.08
CA ALA A 166 3.21 21.23 10.18
C ALA A 166 3.28 22.68 10.70
N SER A 167 3.02 23.67 9.84
CA SER A 167 3.13 25.08 10.20
C SER A 167 1.90 25.62 10.94
N THR A 168 0.70 25.15 10.60
CA THR A 168 -0.56 25.66 11.20
C THR A 168 -1.28 24.63 12.07
N GLY A 169 -0.88 23.35 12.01
CA GLY A 169 -1.58 22.24 12.67
C GLY A 169 -2.91 21.83 12.05
N ARG A 170 -3.41 22.55 11.02
CA ARG A 170 -4.74 22.29 10.43
C ARG A 170 -4.76 21.02 9.57
N PRO A 171 -5.82 20.21 9.64
CA PRO A 171 -5.95 18.99 8.85
C PRO A 171 -6.10 19.29 7.36
N TYR A 172 -5.57 18.41 6.52
CA TYR A 172 -5.82 18.43 5.09
C TYR A 172 -7.14 17.71 4.78
N THR A 173 -7.96 18.29 3.90
CA THR A 173 -9.25 17.71 3.54
C THR A 173 -9.46 17.68 2.03
N VAL A 174 -10.39 16.84 1.59
CA VAL A 174 -10.84 16.70 0.20
C VAL A 174 -12.31 17.03 0.16
N LYS A 175 -12.73 17.91 -0.75
CA LYS A 175 -14.14 18.15 -1.05
C LYS A 175 -14.62 17.08 -2.03
N ILE A 176 -15.54 16.22 -1.59
CA ILE A 176 -16.13 15.14 -2.39
C ILE A 176 -17.54 15.49 -2.90
N GLY A 177 -18.08 16.63 -2.47
CA GLY A 177 -19.36 17.19 -2.90
C GLY A 177 -19.51 18.62 -2.40
N SER A 178 -20.65 19.26 -2.66
CA SER A 178 -20.91 20.67 -2.39
C SER A 178 -20.66 21.07 -0.93
N ASP A 179 -21.10 20.23 0.02
CA ASP A 179 -20.94 20.45 1.47
C ASP A 179 -20.24 19.29 2.20
N THR A 180 -19.72 18.31 1.46
CA THR A 180 -19.08 17.14 2.07
C THR A 180 -17.58 17.18 1.88
N SER A 181 -16.85 17.19 3.00
CA SER A 181 -15.40 17.05 3.02
C SER A 181 -14.96 15.83 3.84
N THR A 182 -13.86 15.22 3.43
CA THR A 182 -13.25 14.08 4.11
C THR A 182 -11.78 14.35 4.38
N PRO A 183 -11.17 13.81 5.46
CA PRO A 183 -9.73 13.92 5.67
C PRO A 183 -8.92 13.34 4.51
N LEU A 184 -7.85 14.04 4.09
CA LEU A 184 -7.03 13.64 2.95
C LEU A 184 -6.41 12.24 3.14
N ALA A 185 -5.85 11.95 4.31
CA ALA A 185 -5.30 10.63 4.60
C ALA A 185 -6.36 9.52 4.50
N ARG A 186 -7.62 9.79 4.89
CA ARG A 186 -8.72 8.83 4.76
C ARG A 186 -9.09 8.61 3.30
N TRP A 187 -9.17 9.70 2.54
CA TRP A 187 -9.44 9.64 1.11
C TRP A 187 -8.37 8.85 0.35
N LEU A 188 -7.08 9.14 0.59
CA LEU A 188 -5.95 8.44 -0.03
C LEU A 188 -5.97 6.93 0.26
N ARG A 189 -6.30 6.56 1.51
CA ARG A 189 -6.44 5.15 1.92
C ARG A 189 -7.62 4.46 1.22
N TRP A 190 -8.74 5.16 1.06
CA TRP A 190 -9.90 4.60 0.39
C TRP A 190 -9.70 4.51 -1.13
N SER A 191 -9.11 5.54 -1.75
CA SER A 191 -8.83 5.59 -3.18
C SER A 191 -7.76 4.60 -3.62
N SER A 192 -6.90 4.13 -2.71
CA SER A 192 -5.96 3.03 -3.01
C SER A 192 -6.64 1.66 -3.11
N THR A 193 -7.83 1.50 -2.53
CA THR A 193 -8.59 0.23 -2.54
C THR A 193 -9.57 0.15 -3.71
N GLN A 194 -9.99 1.28 -4.27
CA GLN A 194 -10.87 1.35 -5.43
C GLN A 194 -10.04 1.18 -6.71
N ARG A 195 -10.12 -0.01 -7.32
CA ARG A 195 -9.71 -0.28 -8.70
C ARG A 195 -10.95 -0.68 -9.49
#